data_AF-A0A557SFP0-F1
#
_entry.id   AF-A0A557SFP0-F1
#
_cell.length_a   1.000
_cell.length_b   1.000
_cell.length_c   1.000
_cell.angle_alpha   90.00
_cell.angle_beta   90.00
_cell.angle_gamma   90.00
#
_symmetry.space_group_name_H-M   'P 1'
#
loop_
_entity.id
_entity.type
_entity.pdbx_description
1 polymer ?
#
loop_
_entity_poly.entity_id
_entity_poly.type
_entity_poly.pdbx_seq_one_letter_code
_entity_poly.pdbx_strand_id
1 'polypeptide(L)'
;MSVRFKGSDLRPVLAEAVVNQCRVILVKDQGVYFLAERGERRPDGRQQLVAYAVGCNPDIDAFDDWWELARAEFGGDDFGEFFDPHDGVFALILSGEGDLEVSATATHLSLRAVAPTRKGI
;
A
#
# COMPACT_ATOMS: atom_id res chain seq x y z
N MET A 1 3.72 -15.49 2.78
CA MET A 1 2.95 -15.11 1.59
C MET A 1 3.10 -13.59 1.44
N SER A 2 2.56 -12.97 0.39
CA SER A 2 2.70 -11.51 0.17
C SER A 2 1.47 -10.93 -0.49
N VAL A 3 1.20 -9.65 -0.21
CA VAL A 3 0.25 -8.84 -0.97
C VAL A 3 0.99 -7.95 -1.94
N ARG A 4 0.31 -7.57 -3.02
CA ARG A 4 0.88 -6.69 -4.05
C ARG A 4 0.14 -5.36 -4.11
N PHE A 5 0.88 -4.29 -4.31
CA PHE A 5 0.37 -2.96 -4.64
C PHE A 5 0.74 -2.62 -6.07
N LYS A 6 -0.23 -2.18 -6.87
CA LYS A 6 0.05 -1.76 -8.24
C LYS A 6 0.87 -0.47 -8.22
N GLY A 7 1.94 -0.44 -9.00
CA GLY A 7 2.77 0.77 -9.13
C GLY A 7 1.98 1.97 -9.68
N SER A 8 0.95 1.73 -10.50
CA SER A 8 0.05 2.81 -10.96
C SER A 8 -0.68 3.52 -9.82
N ASP A 9 -1.06 2.77 -8.79
CA ASP A 9 -1.93 3.26 -7.72
C ASP A 9 -1.08 3.79 -6.56
N LEU A 10 0.10 3.18 -6.34
CA LEU A 10 1.04 3.57 -5.29
C LEU A 10 1.86 4.82 -5.65
N ARG A 11 2.18 5.06 -6.92
CA ARG A 11 2.99 6.21 -7.36
C ARG A 11 2.43 7.57 -6.91
N PRO A 12 1.13 7.88 -7.08
CA PRO A 12 0.56 9.13 -6.61
C PRO A 12 0.75 9.35 -5.10
N VAL A 13 0.56 8.30 -4.29
CA VAL A 13 0.75 8.36 -2.83
C VAL A 13 2.21 8.67 -2.47
N LEU A 14 3.16 8.00 -3.12
CA LEU A 14 4.58 8.25 -2.89
C LEU A 14 5.00 9.66 -3.33
N ALA A 15 4.52 10.10 -4.49
CA ALA A 15 4.79 11.44 -4.99
C ALA A 15 4.24 12.52 -4.04
N GLU A 16 3.03 12.33 -3.51
CA GLU A 16 2.45 13.21 -2.50
C GLU A 16 3.31 13.26 -1.22
N ALA A 17 3.75 12.10 -0.71
CA ALA A 17 4.60 12.04 0.47
C ALA A 17 5.93 12.79 0.26
N VAL A 18 6.56 12.64 -0.92
CA VAL A 18 7.80 13.35 -1.29
C VAL A 18 7.57 14.86 -1.36
N VAL A 19 6.53 15.32 -2.06
CA VAL A 19 6.20 16.75 -2.19
C VAL A 19 5.92 17.39 -0.83
N ASN A 20 5.18 16.67 0.03
CA ASN A 20 4.82 17.15 1.35
C ASN A 20 5.92 16.91 2.41
N GLN A 21 7.08 16.37 1.99
CA GLN A 21 8.23 16.06 2.84
C GLN A 21 7.84 15.27 4.09
N CYS A 22 7.00 14.24 3.91
CA CYS A 22 6.47 13.43 4.99
C CYS A 22 6.65 11.94 4.73
N ARG A 23 6.30 11.12 5.72
CA ARG A 23 6.43 9.65 5.63
C ARG A 23 5.27 9.06 4.84
N VAL A 24 5.45 7.85 4.32
CA VAL A 24 4.34 7.03 3.82
C VAL A 24 3.97 6.00 4.90
N ILE A 25 2.69 5.68 5.04
CA ILE A 25 2.18 4.77 6.06
C ILE A 25 1.54 3.55 5.38
N LEU A 26 1.97 2.34 5.74
CA LEU A 26 1.21 1.11 5.47
C LEU A 26 0.21 0.91 6.60
N VAL A 27 -1.07 0.89 6.28
CA VAL A 27 -2.16 0.70 7.24
C VAL A 27 -2.83 -0.63 6.97
N LYS A 28 -3.18 -1.33 8.06
CA LYS A 28 -4.21 -2.36 8.07
C LYS A 28 -5.32 -1.94 9.02
N ASP A 29 -6.52 -1.82 8.47
CA ASP A 29 -7.78 -1.61 9.20
C ASP A 29 -8.97 -2.10 8.33
N GLN A 30 -9.67 -1.21 7.65
CA GLN A 30 -10.65 -1.48 6.60
C GLN A 30 -9.89 -1.71 5.27
N GLY A 31 -9.22 -2.85 5.20
CA GLY A 31 -8.34 -3.24 4.10
C GLY A 31 -6.86 -3.07 4.45
N VAL A 32 -6.01 -3.14 3.43
CA VAL A 32 -4.57 -2.93 3.55
C VAL A 32 -4.13 -1.93 2.49
N TYR A 33 -3.54 -0.80 2.89
CA TYR A 33 -3.24 0.29 1.97
C TYR A 33 -2.06 1.17 2.39
N PHE A 34 -1.49 1.87 1.41
CA PHE A 34 -0.58 2.98 1.64
C PHE A 34 -1.28 4.34 1.52
N LEU A 35 -0.84 5.29 2.34
CA LEU A 35 -1.21 6.71 2.27
C LEU A 35 -0.03 7.61 2.69
N ALA A 36 -0.03 8.87 2.26
CA ALA A 36 0.92 9.86 2.76
C ALA A 36 0.51 10.34 4.15
N GLU A 37 1.46 10.39 5.09
CA GLU A 37 1.24 10.87 6.47
C GLU A 37 0.54 12.23 6.48
N ARG A 38 0.90 13.10 5.54
CA ARG A 38 0.31 14.42 5.33
C ARG A 38 -0.23 14.55 3.91
N GLY A 39 -1.20 13.70 3.55
CA GLY A 39 -1.93 13.81 2.28
C GLY A 39 -3.10 14.80 2.29
N GLU A 40 -3.54 15.20 1.09
CA GLU A 40 -4.77 15.97 0.89
C GLU A 40 -5.98 15.17 1.37
N ARG A 41 -6.92 15.83 2.07
CA ARG A 41 -8.14 15.20 2.56
C ARG A 41 -9.35 15.64 1.76
N ARG A 42 -10.26 14.70 1.52
CA ARG A 42 -11.58 14.97 0.96
C ARG A 42 -12.47 15.70 2.00
N PRO A 43 -13.58 16.34 1.58
CA PRO A 43 -14.51 17.00 2.50
C PRO A 43 -15.12 16.07 3.57
N ASP A 44 -15.17 14.76 3.31
CA ASP A 44 -15.61 13.74 4.26
C ASP A 44 -14.52 13.36 5.29
N GLY A 45 -13.32 13.94 5.19
CA GLY A 45 -12.18 13.70 6.07
C GLY A 45 -11.29 12.53 5.67
N ARG A 46 -11.66 11.72 4.64
CA ARG A 46 -10.84 10.61 4.14
C ARG A 46 -9.63 11.13 3.36
N GLN A 47 -8.54 10.36 3.34
CA GLN A 47 -7.39 10.67 2.49
C GLN A 47 -7.80 10.64 1.01
N GLN A 48 -7.37 11.64 0.24
CA GLN A 48 -7.69 11.74 -1.18
C GLN A 48 -7.02 10.62 -1.96
N LEU A 49 -5.74 10.37 -1.67
CA LEU A 49 -4.91 9.35 -2.30
C LEU A 49 -4.66 8.19 -1.33
N VAL A 50 -5.09 7.01 -1.74
CA VAL A 50 -4.91 5.74 -1.03
C VAL A 50 -4.60 4.67 -2.07
N ALA A 51 -3.60 3.84 -1.80
CA ALA A 51 -3.21 2.73 -2.65
C ALA A 51 -3.45 1.40 -1.93
N TYR A 52 -4.55 0.73 -2.24
CA TYR A 52 -4.88 -0.56 -1.65
C TYR A 52 -4.02 -1.69 -2.24
N ALA A 53 -3.71 -2.68 -1.39
CA ALA A 53 -3.18 -3.94 -1.85
C ALA A 53 -4.25 -4.66 -2.69
N VAL A 54 -3.82 -5.40 -3.72
CA VAL A 54 -4.69 -6.17 -4.60
C VAL A 54 -5.42 -7.23 -3.77
N GLY A 55 -6.76 -7.21 -3.83
CA GLY A 55 -7.62 -8.10 -3.04
C GLY A 55 -7.88 -7.62 -1.62
N CYS A 56 -7.35 -6.45 -1.21
CA CYS A 56 -7.54 -5.89 0.13
C CYS A 56 -8.31 -4.56 0.12
N ASN A 57 -9.11 -4.28 -0.92
CA ASN A 57 -9.86 -3.03 -1.03
C ASN A 57 -11.35 -3.24 -0.73
N PRO A 58 -11.87 -2.73 0.41
CA PRO A 58 -13.26 -2.96 0.82
C PRO A 58 -14.30 -2.31 -0.08
N ASP A 59 -13.92 -1.35 -0.94
CA ASP A 59 -14.84 -0.67 -1.86
C ASP A 59 -15.10 -1.51 -3.13
N ILE A 60 -14.29 -2.55 -3.41
CA ILE A 60 -14.38 -3.36 -4.64
C ILE A 60 -14.39 -4.87 -4.37
N ASP A 61 -13.68 -5.33 -3.33
CA ASP A 61 -13.53 -6.74 -3.00
C ASP A 61 -14.60 -7.16 -1.99
N ALA A 62 -15.09 -8.41 -2.07
CA ALA A 62 -16.09 -8.91 -1.13
C ALA A 62 -15.52 -8.98 0.29
N PHE A 63 -16.37 -8.74 1.30
CA PHE A 63 -15.93 -8.65 2.70
C PHE A 63 -15.13 -9.86 3.16
N ASP A 64 -15.66 -11.07 2.96
CA ASP A 64 -15.02 -12.31 3.39
C ASP A 64 -13.67 -12.53 2.68
N ASP A 65 -13.54 -12.09 1.43
CA ASP A 65 -12.33 -12.27 0.63
C ASP A 65 -11.21 -11.35 1.12
N TRP A 66 -11.47 -10.05 1.22
CA TRP A 66 -10.42 -9.09 1.62
C TRP A 66 -10.06 -9.23 3.08
N TRP A 67 -11.04 -9.53 3.95
CA TRP A 67 -10.83 -9.68 5.39
C TRP A 67 -9.95 -10.89 5.68
N GLU A 68 -10.26 -12.05 5.10
CA GLU A 68 -9.45 -13.26 5.32
C GLU A 68 -8.07 -13.13 4.69
N LEU A 69 -7.93 -12.47 3.53
CA LEU A 69 -6.61 -12.20 2.94
C LEU A 69 -5.76 -11.29 3.84
N ALA A 70 -6.31 -10.16 4.28
CA ALA A 70 -5.61 -9.24 5.18
C ALA A 70 -5.21 -9.93 6.49
N ARG A 71 -6.11 -10.76 7.04
CA ARG A 71 -5.88 -11.50 8.28
C ARG A 71 -4.85 -12.61 8.12
N ALA A 72 -4.85 -13.32 6.99
CA ALA A 72 -3.88 -14.36 6.70
C ALA A 72 -2.47 -13.79 6.51
N GLU A 73 -2.35 -12.63 5.86
CA GLU A 73 -1.05 -12.04 5.53
C GLU A 73 -0.45 -11.20 6.65
N PHE A 74 -1.28 -10.54 7.46
CA PHE A 74 -0.82 -9.57 8.46
C PHE A 74 -1.36 -9.82 9.88
N GLY A 75 -2.14 -10.87 10.09
CA GLY A 75 -2.73 -11.18 11.40
C GLY A 75 -4.03 -10.41 11.68
N GLY A 76 -4.59 -10.62 12.88
CA GLY A 76 -5.88 -10.05 13.26
C GLY A 76 -5.86 -8.56 13.57
N ASP A 77 -4.74 -8.04 14.07
CA ASP A 77 -4.66 -6.70 14.67
C ASP A 77 -4.48 -5.59 13.64
N ASP A 78 -5.01 -4.41 13.95
CA ASP A 78 -4.84 -3.20 13.14
C ASP A 78 -3.47 -2.57 13.41
N PHE A 79 -2.84 -1.99 12.38
CA PHE A 79 -1.55 -1.32 12.51
C PHE A 79 -1.36 -0.19 11.50
N GLY A 80 -0.36 0.65 11.78
CA GLY A 80 0.12 1.70 10.88
C GLY A 80 1.64 1.81 10.96
N GLU A 81 2.33 1.35 9.92
CA GLU A 81 3.80 1.32 9.86
C GLU A 81 4.34 2.44 8.95
N PHE A 82 5.32 3.18 9.44
CA PHE A 82 5.87 4.35 8.75
C PHE A 82 7.13 4.02 7.98
N PHE A 83 7.23 4.53 6.75
CA PHE A 83 8.41 4.38 5.91
C PHE A 83 8.85 5.73 5.33
N ASP A 84 10.15 5.84 5.05
CA ASP A 84 10.72 6.96 4.29
C ASP A 84 10.40 6.78 2.80
N PRO A 85 9.70 7.71 2.13
CA PRO A 85 9.42 7.60 0.70
C PRO A 85 10.68 7.63 -0.18
N HIS A 86 11.84 8.01 0.36
CA HIS A 86 13.13 7.96 -0.34
C HIS A 86 13.85 6.62 -0.21
N ASP A 87 13.27 5.63 0.49
CA ASP A 87 13.81 4.27 0.48
C ASP A 87 13.96 3.76 -0.97
N GLY A 88 15.06 3.07 -1.22
CA GLY A 88 15.41 2.58 -2.57
C GLY A 88 14.30 1.73 -3.19
N VAL A 89 13.50 1.01 -2.39
CA VAL A 89 12.36 0.23 -2.91
C VAL A 89 11.30 1.14 -3.52
N PHE A 90 11.00 2.30 -2.91
CA PHE A 90 10.00 3.23 -3.40
C PHE A 90 10.52 4.08 -4.56
N ALA A 91 11.83 4.37 -4.61
CA ALA A 91 12.44 5.01 -5.76
C ALA A 91 12.23 4.19 -7.06
N LEU A 92 12.28 2.85 -6.97
CA LEU A 92 11.99 1.96 -8.10
C LEU A 92 10.50 1.97 -8.52
N ILE A 93 9.58 2.17 -7.57
CA ILE A 93 8.17 2.34 -7.90
C ILE A 93 7.93 3.69 -8.58
N LEU A 94 8.57 4.75 -8.07
CA LEU A 94 8.50 6.11 -8.62
C LEU A 94 9.08 6.21 -10.03
N SER A 95 10.11 5.43 -10.38
CA SER A 95 10.64 5.38 -11.76
C SER A 95 9.65 4.74 -12.76
N GLY A 96 8.57 4.11 -12.27
CA GLY A 96 7.51 3.53 -13.08
C GLY A 96 7.77 2.10 -13.56
N GLU A 97 8.76 1.43 -12.98
CA GLU A 97 9.26 0.14 -13.47
C GLU A 97 8.67 -1.08 -12.74
N GLY A 98 7.80 -0.90 -11.75
CA GLY A 98 7.36 -2.03 -10.94
C GLY A 98 6.10 -1.84 -10.10
N ASP A 99 5.62 -2.98 -9.62
CA ASP A 99 4.67 -3.12 -8.52
C ASP A 99 5.46 -3.32 -7.21
N LEU A 100 4.81 -3.16 -6.06
CA LEU A 100 5.41 -3.42 -4.76
C LEU A 100 4.81 -4.70 -4.15
N GLU A 101 5.65 -5.63 -3.72
CA GLU A 101 5.24 -6.74 -2.85
C GLU A 101 5.57 -6.42 -1.40
N VAL A 102 4.62 -6.73 -0.52
CA VAL A 102 4.79 -6.63 0.93
C VAL A 102 4.46 -7.98 1.54
N SER A 103 5.38 -8.49 2.35
CA SER A 103 5.18 -9.70 3.15
C SER A 103 5.45 -9.42 4.61
N ALA A 104 4.71 -10.08 5.49
CA ALA A 104 4.98 -10.05 6.92
C ALA A 104 5.49 -11.40 7.43
N THR A 105 6.31 -11.32 8.46
CA THR A 105 6.54 -12.40 9.42
C THR A 105 5.98 -11.95 10.77
N ALA A 106 6.06 -12.80 11.79
CA ALA A 106 5.59 -12.44 13.14
C ALA A 106 6.24 -11.17 13.72
N THR A 107 7.40 -10.74 13.21
CA THR A 107 8.17 -9.62 13.77
C THR A 107 8.66 -8.59 12.77
N HIS A 108 8.51 -8.83 11.46
CA HIS A 108 9.08 -7.97 10.43
C HIS A 108 8.19 -7.86 9.20
N LEU A 109 8.12 -6.65 8.65
CA LEU A 109 7.65 -6.39 7.29
C LEU A 109 8.84 -6.42 6.32
N SER A 110 8.60 -6.91 5.11
CA SER A 110 9.57 -6.88 4.02
C SER A 110 8.91 -6.31 2.78
N LEU A 111 9.59 -5.34 2.15
CA LEU A 111 9.14 -4.63 0.96
C LEU A 111 10.06 -4.99 -0.20
N ARG A 112 9.47 -5.28 -1.37
CA ARG A 112 10.23 -5.63 -2.57
C ARG A 112 9.58 -5.06 -3.82
N ALA A 113 10.34 -4.32 -4.62
CA ALA A 113 9.92 -3.95 -5.96
C ALA A 113 9.96 -5.18 -6.89
N VAL A 114 8.90 -5.38 -7.66
CA VAL A 114 8.75 -6.49 -8.60
C VAL A 114 8.27 -6.00 -9.95
N ALA A 115 8.49 -6.79 -11.00
CA ALA A 115 7.99 -6.47 -12.32
C ALA A 115 6.46 -6.32 -12.31
N PRO A 116 5.90 -5.35 -13.05
CA PRO A 116 4.47 -5.11 -13.04
C PRO A 116 3.74 -6.30 -13.65
N THR A 117 2.60 -6.65 -13.08
CA THR A 117 1.76 -7.69 -13.68
C THR A 117 1.18 -7.18 -14.99
N ARG A 118 1.56 -7.80 -16.12
CA ARG A 118 0.87 -7.57 -17.40
C ARG A 118 -0.59 -8.00 -17.19
N LYS A 119 -1.54 -7.10 -17.44
CA LYS A 119 -2.92 -7.53 -17.70
C LYS A 119 -2.86 -8.53 -18.84
N GLY A 120 -3.33 -9.75 -18.59
CA GLY A 120 -3.55 -10.72 -19.65
C GLY A 120 -4.37 -10.05 -20.76
N ILE A 121 -3.95 -10.26 -22.00
CA ILE A 121 -4.67 -9.84 -23.21
C ILE A 121 -5.96 -10.64 -23.29
#